data_AF-A0A380SZ88-F1
#
_entry.id   AF-A0A380SZ88-F1
#
_cell.length_a   1.000
_cell.length_b   1.000
_cell.length_c   1.000
_cell.angle_alpha   90.00
_cell.angle_beta   90.00
_cell.angle_gamma   90.00
#
_symmetry.space_group_name_H-M   'P 1'
#
loop_
_entity.id
_entity.type
_entity.pdbx_description
1 polymer ?
#
loop_
_entity_poly.entity_id
_entity_poly.type
_entity_poly.pdbx_seq_one_letter_code
_entity_poly.pdbx_strand_id
1 'polypeptide(L)'
;MRRLIAVLLFALSLSATADEHLFYQPLERDAQLSQAQWRTLWKAAAAQGGKTLIVQWSAYGANDFGGAQGWLANTLRLAHEQGLQLVLGLYRDAAYDQHIDELDGVGLMAYWQTQLGKSLAQQRKVREQWQLPVTGWYLPMTVDDLHFHSADRRQALYTQLQAFNRRLDAPLHISAFSAGRLSPAVNARWLEQLASLKLRVWWQDGLGSSRLAPLVRQGYLDALPASIDIVTAQATLVPH
;
A
#
# COMPACT_ATOMS: atom_id res chain seq x y z
N MET A 1 39.17 -9.36 7.67
CA MET A 1 38.25 -10.28 8.37
C MET A 1 36.94 -10.33 7.61
N ARG A 2 36.68 -11.44 6.92
CA ARG A 2 35.44 -11.71 6.16
C ARG A 2 34.28 -11.82 7.15
N ARG A 3 33.34 -10.87 7.14
CA ARG A 3 32.05 -11.05 7.81
C ARG A 3 31.07 -11.61 6.77
N LEU A 4 30.86 -12.90 6.84
CA LEU A 4 29.80 -13.62 6.13
C LEU A 4 28.45 -13.05 6.61
N ILE A 5 27.73 -12.37 5.72
CA ILE A 5 26.33 -12.02 5.95
C ILE A 5 25.53 -13.30 5.70
N ALA A 6 25.14 -13.97 6.79
CA ALA A 6 24.29 -15.14 6.73
C ALA A 6 22.87 -14.71 6.33
N VAL A 7 22.46 -15.10 5.12
CA VAL A 7 21.06 -15.04 4.67
C VAL A 7 20.30 -16.13 5.42
N LEU A 8 19.69 -15.77 6.55
CA LEU A 8 18.76 -16.66 7.27
C LEU A 8 17.40 -16.60 6.59
N LEU A 9 17.19 -17.50 5.63
CA LEU A 9 15.87 -17.89 5.16
C LEU A 9 15.18 -18.67 6.28
N PHE A 10 14.39 -17.98 7.11
CA PHE A 10 13.46 -18.66 7.99
C PHE A 10 12.30 -19.17 7.14
N ALA A 11 12.34 -20.47 6.83
CA ALA A 11 11.20 -21.22 6.33
C ALA A 11 10.21 -21.41 7.49
N LEU A 12 9.36 -20.42 7.71
CA LEU A 12 8.12 -20.60 8.45
C LEU A 12 7.08 -21.09 7.45
N SER A 13 6.61 -22.31 7.68
CA SER A 13 5.48 -22.95 7.03
C SER A 13 4.22 -22.09 7.22
N LEU A 14 4.06 -21.11 6.32
CA LEU A 14 2.80 -20.39 6.15
C LEU A 14 1.86 -21.29 5.37
N SER A 15 0.64 -21.42 5.89
CA SER A 15 -0.47 -22.16 5.30
C SER A 15 -0.58 -21.90 3.79
N ALA A 16 -0.88 -22.97 3.05
CA ALA A 16 -0.80 -23.12 1.59
C ALA A 16 -1.79 -22.27 0.77
N THR A 17 -1.81 -20.96 1.00
CA THR A 17 -2.17 -19.95 0.00
C THR A 17 -1.11 -18.88 0.12
N ALA A 18 -0.03 -19.01 -0.67
CA ALA A 18 0.91 -17.91 -0.81
C ALA A 18 0.10 -16.68 -1.22
N ASP A 19 0.16 -15.61 -0.42
CA ASP A 19 -0.43 -14.34 -0.81
C ASP A 19 0.23 -13.95 -2.12
N GLU A 20 -0.53 -13.95 -3.22
CA GLU A 20 -0.02 -13.65 -4.56
C GLU A 20 0.51 -12.21 -4.62
N HIS A 21 0.13 -11.40 -3.63
CA HIS A 21 0.49 -10.03 -3.44
C HIS A 21 1.63 -9.88 -2.42
N LEU A 22 2.72 -9.24 -2.82
CA LEU A 22 3.88 -8.95 -1.99
C LEU A 22 3.92 -7.46 -1.68
N PHE A 23 3.90 -7.05 -0.42
CA PHE A 23 4.02 -5.65 -0.05
C PHE A 23 5.47 -5.29 0.24
N TYR A 24 5.97 -4.28 -0.46
CA TYR A 24 7.30 -3.73 -0.29
C TYR A 24 7.23 -2.27 0.14
N GLN A 25 7.91 -1.94 1.23
CA GLN A 25 8.01 -0.59 1.77
C GLN A 25 9.44 -0.06 1.54
N PRO A 26 9.68 0.77 0.51
CA PRO A 26 11.03 1.27 0.25
C PRO A 26 11.55 2.18 1.35
N LEU A 27 12.78 1.93 1.79
CA LEU A 27 13.51 2.77 2.73
C LEU A 27 14.90 3.11 2.18
N GLU A 28 15.47 4.25 2.57
CA GLU A 28 16.79 4.67 2.05
C GLU A 28 17.89 3.64 2.27
N ARG A 29 17.85 2.94 3.40
CA ARG A 29 18.82 1.89 3.72
C ARG A 29 18.84 0.76 2.69
N ASP A 30 17.73 0.53 1.98
CA ASP A 30 17.65 -0.54 0.98
C ASP A 30 18.51 -0.21 -0.27
N ALA A 31 18.92 1.05 -0.44
CA ALA A 31 19.91 1.46 -1.43
C ALA A 31 21.29 0.79 -1.23
N GLN A 32 21.57 0.24 -0.05
CA GLN A 32 22.80 -0.49 0.24
C GLN A 32 22.85 -1.87 -0.41
N LEU A 33 21.70 -2.41 -0.84
CA LEU A 33 21.64 -3.70 -1.52
C LEU A 33 22.09 -3.54 -2.97
N SER A 34 23.01 -4.40 -3.38
CA SER A 34 23.46 -4.49 -4.77
C SER A 34 22.34 -5.03 -5.68
N GLN A 35 22.44 -4.76 -6.98
CA GLN A 35 21.51 -5.30 -7.97
C GLN A 35 21.42 -6.85 -7.94
N ALA A 36 22.54 -7.53 -7.66
CA ALA A 36 22.56 -8.99 -7.56
C ALA A 36 21.77 -9.50 -6.34
N GLN A 37 21.84 -8.79 -5.20
CA GLN A 37 21.05 -9.11 -4.01
C GLN A 37 19.56 -8.89 -4.29
N TRP A 38 19.20 -7.76 -4.92
CA TRP A 38 17.82 -7.50 -5.32
C TRP A 38 17.25 -8.55 -6.27
N ARG A 39 18.01 -8.91 -7.32
CA ARG A 39 17.58 -9.96 -8.26
C ARG A 39 17.36 -11.29 -7.55
N THR A 40 18.24 -11.64 -6.61
CA THR A 40 18.10 -12.88 -5.81
C THR A 40 16.83 -12.84 -4.97
N LEU A 41 16.55 -11.70 -4.32
CA LEU A 41 15.36 -11.50 -3.51
C LEU A 41 14.08 -11.62 -4.34
N TRP A 42 13.99 -10.93 -5.47
CA TRP A 42 12.80 -10.98 -6.34
C TRP A 42 12.60 -12.37 -6.97
N LYS A 43 13.68 -13.04 -7.34
CA LYS A 43 13.62 -14.41 -7.85
C LYS A 43 13.09 -15.37 -6.78
N ALA A 44 13.55 -15.24 -5.53
CA ALA A 44 13.08 -16.06 -4.43
C ALA A 44 11.59 -15.80 -4.12
N ALA A 45 11.19 -14.53 -4.12
CA ALA A 45 9.81 -14.12 -3.91
C ALA A 45 8.85 -14.67 -5.00
N ALA A 46 9.23 -14.57 -6.28
CA ALA A 46 8.47 -15.15 -7.38
C ALA A 46 8.41 -16.68 -7.29
N ALA A 47 9.52 -17.34 -6.94
CA ALA A 47 9.57 -18.79 -6.77
C ALA A 47 8.71 -19.30 -5.59
N GLN A 48 8.42 -18.45 -4.62
CA GLN A 48 7.52 -18.73 -3.49
C GLN A 48 6.04 -18.47 -3.81
N GLY A 49 5.71 -18.13 -5.07
CA GLY A 49 4.33 -17.93 -5.53
C GLY A 49 3.88 -16.47 -5.60
N GLY A 50 4.76 -15.51 -5.29
CA GLY A 50 4.46 -14.09 -5.48
C GLY A 50 4.24 -13.76 -6.95
N LYS A 51 3.16 -13.04 -7.26
CA LYS A 51 2.79 -12.63 -8.63
C LYS A 51 2.78 -11.13 -8.81
N THR A 52 2.39 -10.39 -7.78
CA THR A 52 2.26 -8.93 -7.84
C THR A 52 3.05 -8.31 -6.70
N LEU A 53 3.99 -7.43 -7.03
CA LEU A 53 4.70 -6.58 -6.10
C LEU A 53 3.95 -5.25 -5.93
N ILE A 54 3.46 -5.01 -4.73
CA ILE A 54 2.81 -3.80 -4.30
C ILE A 54 3.85 -2.96 -3.56
N VAL A 55 4.32 -1.92 -4.22
CA VAL A 55 5.26 -0.97 -3.61
C VAL A 55 4.44 0.07 -2.86
N GLN A 56 4.67 0.28 -1.56
CA GLN A 56 3.84 1.19 -0.78
C GLN A 56 3.98 2.64 -1.24
N TRP A 57 5.16 3.07 -1.72
CA TRP A 57 5.38 4.42 -2.25
C TRP A 57 6.56 4.46 -3.22
N SER A 58 6.49 5.39 -4.18
CA SER A 58 7.59 5.76 -5.06
C SER A 58 8.23 7.10 -4.70
N ALA A 59 7.63 7.82 -3.76
CA ALA A 59 8.19 9.02 -3.11
C ALA A 59 7.67 9.11 -1.67
N TYR A 60 8.57 9.43 -0.73
CA TYR A 60 8.27 9.53 0.70
C TYR A 60 8.81 10.85 1.27
N GLY A 61 7.92 11.77 1.63
CA GLY A 61 8.30 13.11 2.07
C GLY A 61 9.07 13.87 0.98
N ALA A 62 10.33 14.22 1.25
CA ALA A 62 11.22 14.86 0.27
C ALA A 62 12.02 13.85 -0.58
N ASN A 63 11.94 12.56 -0.27
CA ASN A 63 12.74 11.53 -0.90
C ASN A 63 12.04 10.93 -2.12
N ASP A 64 12.71 10.94 -3.27
CA ASP A 64 12.25 10.31 -4.51
C ASP A 64 13.06 9.06 -4.90
N PHE A 65 13.90 8.57 -3.98
CA PHE A 65 14.74 7.39 -4.11
C PHE A 65 15.69 7.42 -5.32
N GLY A 66 16.13 8.62 -5.70
CA GLY A 66 17.01 8.89 -6.83
C GLY A 66 16.27 9.00 -8.17
N GLY A 67 14.94 9.03 -8.15
CA GLY A 67 14.10 9.20 -9.34
C GLY A 67 14.23 8.06 -10.36
N ALA A 68 14.06 8.39 -11.64
CA ALA A 68 13.98 7.41 -12.73
C ALA A 68 15.25 6.55 -12.91
N GLN A 69 16.42 7.09 -12.55
CA GLN A 69 17.71 6.40 -12.60
C GLN A 69 18.18 5.94 -11.21
N GLY A 70 17.36 6.19 -10.19
CA GLY A 70 17.64 5.87 -8.80
C GLY A 70 17.53 4.38 -8.50
N TRP A 71 17.96 4.02 -7.28
CA TRP A 71 18.01 2.63 -6.84
C TRP A 71 16.63 1.97 -6.85
N LEU A 72 15.56 2.72 -6.51
CA LEU A 72 14.20 2.17 -6.47
C LEU A 72 13.72 1.80 -7.87
N ALA A 73 13.83 2.72 -8.84
CA ALA A 73 13.45 2.43 -10.23
C ALA A 73 14.24 1.23 -10.79
N ASN A 74 15.54 1.15 -10.49
CA ASN A 74 16.39 0.03 -10.90
C ASN A 74 15.94 -1.31 -10.30
N THR A 75 15.66 -1.38 -8.99
CA THR A 75 15.21 -2.63 -8.36
C THR A 75 13.82 -3.07 -8.84
N LEU A 76 12.92 -2.12 -9.15
CA LEU A 76 11.60 -2.46 -9.68
C LEU A 76 11.67 -3.00 -11.12
N ARG A 77 12.63 -2.56 -11.94
CA ARG A 77 12.92 -3.20 -13.22
C ARG A 77 13.36 -4.65 -13.03
N LEU A 78 14.26 -4.90 -12.07
CA LEU A 78 14.68 -6.27 -11.72
C LEU A 78 13.51 -7.13 -11.23
N ALA A 79 12.60 -6.58 -10.42
CA ALA A 79 11.40 -7.29 -9.97
C ALA A 79 10.54 -7.75 -11.17
N HIS A 80 10.31 -6.84 -12.11
CA HIS A 80 9.59 -7.16 -13.34
C HIS A 80 10.30 -8.20 -14.21
N GLU A 81 11.63 -8.12 -14.35
CA GLU A 81 12.44 -9.16 -15.03
C GLU A 81 12.27 -10.54 -14.40
N GLN A 82 11.95 -10.63 -13.10
CA GLN A 82 11.67 -11.90 -12.42
C GLN A 82 10.20 -12.34 -12.52
N GLY A 83 9.38 -11.64 -13.30
CA GLY A 83 7.98 -12.00 -13.56
C GLY A 83 6.96 -11.37 -12.61
N LEU A 84 7.38 -10.48 -11.71
CA LEU A 84 6.46 -9.78 -10.81
C LEU A 84 5.74 -8.65 -11.55
N GLN A 85 4.41 -8.63 -11.46
CA GLN A 85 3.61 -7.47 -11.84
C GLN A 85 3.81 -6.33 -10.85
N LEU A 86 3.74 -5.08 -11.31
CA LEU A 86 3.99 -3.93 -10.46
C LEU A 86 2.71 -3.16 -10.19
N VAL A 87 2.33 -3.06 -8.92
CA VAL A 87 1.41 -2.05 -8.41
C VAL A 87 2.24 -1.03 -7.65
N LEU A 88 2.33 0.19 -8.18
CA LEU A 88 3.27 1.18 -7.65
C LEU A 88 2.57 2.24 -6.80
N GLY A 89 3.05 2.36 -5.57
CA GLY A 89 2.65 3.40 -4.64
C GLY A 89 3.01 4.78 -5.16
N LEU A 90 2.09 5.72 -4.94
CA LEU A 90 2.26 7.11 -5.32
C LEU A 90 3.05 7.86 -4.23
N TYR A 91 2.78 9.15 -4.07
CA TYR A 91 3.42 10.00 -3.08
C TYR A 91 2.87 9.70 -1.68
N ARG A 92 3.76 9.44 -0.70
CA ARG A 92 3.41 9.41 0.73
C ARG A 92 4.03 10.62 1.43
N ASP A 93 3.21 11.35 2.17
CA ASP A 93 3.68 12.36 3.10
C ASP A 93 4.27 11.68 4.34
N ALA A 94 5.47 12.11 4.76
CA ALA A 94 6.12 11.56 5.95
C ALA A 94 5.40 11.95 7.24
N ALA A 95 4.63 13.04 7.22
CA ALA A 95 3.84 13.52 8.35
C ALA A 95 2.35 13.10 8.27
N TYR A 96 1.99 12.17 7.38
CA TYR A 96 0.60 11.76 7.17
C TYR A 96 -0.11 11.36 8.47
N ASP A 97 0.53 10.48 9.25
CA ASP A 97 -0.05 9.93 10.47
C ASP A 97 -0.26 11.04 11.54
N GLN A 98 0.64 12.03 11.60
CA GLN A 98 0.45 13.21 12.46
C GLN A 98 -0.71 14.10 11.97
N HIS A 99 -0.74 14.39 10.66
CA HIS A 99 -1.75 15.29 10.11
C HIS A 99 -3.17 14.72 10.19
N ILE A 100 -3.34 13.42 10.03
CA ILE A 100 -4.66 12.81 10.11
C ILE A 100 -5.23 12.82 11.54
N ASP A 101 -4.36 12.77 12.56
CA ASP A 101 -4.72 12.87 13.97
C ASP A 101 -5.09 14.32 14.38
N GLU A 102 -4.39 15.32 13.83
CA GLU A 102 -4.50 16.73 14.28
C GLU A 102 -5.58 17.55 13.55
N LEU A 103 -5.89 17.22 12.29
CA LEU A 103 -6.74 18.06 11.44
C LEU A 103 -8.24 17.85 11.71
N ASP A 104 -8.98 18.97 11.68
CA ASP A 104 -10.44 18.95 11.70
C ASP A 104 -11.04 18.46 10.37
N GLY A 105 -12.38 18.43 10.25
CA GLY A 105 -13.03 17.87 9.06
C GLY A 105 -12.70 18.63 7.77
N VAL A 106 -12.62 19.96 7.84
CA VAL A 106 -12.34 20.81 6.66
C VAL A 106 -10.85 20.74 6.32
N GLY A 107 -9.99 20.87 7.33
CA GLY A 107 -8.54 20.78 7.19
C GLY A 107 -8.09 19.44 6.64
N LEU A 108 -8.66 18.33 7.13
CA LEU A 108 -8.33 16.99 6.65
C LEU A 108 -8.70 16.83 5.17
N MET A 109 -9.85 17.34 4.73
CA MET A 109 -10.27 17.22 3.33
C MET A 109 -9.45 18.10 2.40
N ALA A 110 -9.06 19.31 2.83
CA ALA A 110 -8.12 20.15 2.09
C ALA A 110 -6.74 19.47 1.99
N TYR A 111 -6.25 18.90 3.09
CA TYR A 111 -5.02 18.13 3.13
C TYR A 111 -5.05 16.96 2.14
N TRP A 112 -6.09 16.12 2.18
CA TRP A 112 -6.27 15.01 1.23
C TRP A 112 -6.25 15.48 -0.22
N GLN A 113 -6.93 16.59 -0.54
CA GLN A 113 -6.92 17.15 -1.89
C GLN A 113 -5.49 17.52 -2.35
N THR A 114 -4.69 18.13 -1.47
CA THR A 114 -3.27 18.42 -1.74
C THR A 114 -2.47 17.14 -1.99
N GLN A 115 -2.65 16.11 -1.15
CA GLN A 115 -1.93 14.84 -1.28
C GLN A 115 -2.30 14.07 -2.55
N LEU A 116 -3.56 14.13 -2.99
CA LEU A 116 -4.00 13.59 -4.28
C LEU A 116 -3.36 14.35 -5.45
N GLY A 117 -3.21 15.67 -5.33
CA GLY A 117 -2.47 16.49 -6.31
C GLY A 117 -1.00 16.06 -6.45
N LYS A 118 -0.31 15.86 -5.33
CA LYS A 118 1.08 15.34 -5.30
C LYS A 118 1.16 13.92 -5.86
N SER A 119 0.20 13.06 -5.53
CA SER A 119 0.13 11.69 -6.04
C SER A 119 -0.05 11.64 -7.56
N LEU A 120 -0.87 12.53 -8.13
CA LEU A 120 -0.99 12.66 -9.59
C LEU A 120 0.30 13.18 -10.24
N ALA A 121 1.01 14.11 -9.60
CA ALA A 121 2.30 14.57 -10.10
C ALA A 121 3.33 13.43 -10.11
N GLN A 122 3.38 12.64 -9.05
CA GLN A 122 4.25 11.48 -8.96
C GLN A 122 3.89 10.41 -10.00
N GLN A 123 2.59 10.15 -10.21
CA GLN A 123 2.11 9.23 -11.24
C GLN A 123 2.64 9.62 -12.63
N ARG A 124 2.53 10.89 -13.00
CA ARG A 124 3.04 11.41 -14.29
C ARG A 124 4.56 11.25 -14.39
N LYS A 125 5.30 11.64 -13.34
CA LYS A 125 6.76 11.49 -13.27
C LYS A 125 7.18 10.03 -13.51
N VAL A 126 6.51 9.08 -12.86
CA VAL A 126 6.77 7.65 -13.05
C VAL A 126 6.50 7.23 -14.49
N ARG A 127 5.32 7.55 -15.04
CA ARG A 127 4.95 7.15 -16.40
C ARG A 127 5.88 7.70 -17.47
N GLU A 128 6.24 8.97 -17.35
CA GLU A 128 7.05 9.66 -18.34
C GLU A 128 8.54 9.29 -18.26
N GLN A 129 9.05 9.04 -17.05
CA GLN A 129 10.50 8.99 -16.83
C GLN A 129 11.01 7.60 -16.41
N TRP A 130 10.26 6.84 -15.61
CA TRP A 130 10.79 5.62 -14.98
C TRP A 130 10.78 4.40 -15.89
N GLN A 131 9.97 4.42 -16.97
CA GLN A 131 9.86 3.33 -17.94
C GLN A 131 9.54 1.97 -17.28
N LEU A 132 8.71 1.99 -16.22
CA LEU A 132 8.24 0.80 -15.53
C LEU A 132 6.90 0.32 -16.10
N PRO A 133 6.70 -0.99 -16.29
CA PRO A 133 5.42 -1.57 -16.69
C PRO A 133 4.48 -1.65 -15.48
N VAL A 134 4.06 -0.48 -14.98
CA VAL A 134 3.12 -0.38 -13.85
C VAL A 134 1.72 -0.79 -14.30
N THR A 135 1.19 -1.82 -13.66
CA THR A 135 -0.12 -2.44 -13.92
C THR A 135 -1.25 -1.89 -13.05
N GLY A 136 -0.91 -1.20 -11.96
CA GLY A 136 -1.85 -0.53 -11.07
C GLY A 136 -1.16 0.51 -10.19
N TRP A 137 -1.94 1.42 -9.61
CA TRP A 137 -1.47 2.45 -8.70
C TRP A 137 -1.92 2.14 -7.28
N TYR A 138 -1.06 2.40 -6.29
CA TYR A 138 -1.44 2.31 -4.88
C TYR A 138 -1.43 3.70 -4.24
N LEU A 139 -2.51 4.08 -3.58
CA LEU A 139 -2.57 5.30 -2.78
C LEU A 139 -2.07 4.97 -1.37
N PRO A 140 -0.91 5.52 -0.93
CA PRO A 140 -0.32 5.15 0.36
C PRO A 140 -1.06 5.66 1.58
N MET A 141 -2.02 6.58 1.42
CA MET A 141 -2.82 7.10 2.52
C MET A 141 -3.89 6.08 2.90
N THR A 142 -3.64 5.35 3.98
CA THR A 142 -4.56 4.35 4.52
C THR A 142 -5.75 5.02 5.19
N VAL A 143 -6.96 4.56 4.88
CA VAL A 143 -8.20 5.10 5.48
C VAL A 143 -8.65 4.28 6.68
N ASP A 144 -9.34 4.90 7.62
CA ASP A 144 -9.84 4.19 8.80
C ASP A 144 -11.15 4.76 9.34
N ASP A 145 -11.82 3.96 10.15
CA ASP A 145 -13.13 4.29 10.69
C ASP A 145 -13.09 5.28 11.87
N LEU A 146 -11.91 5.61 12.41
CA LEU A 146 -11.71 6.65 13.42
C LEU A 146 -11.70 8.04 12.77
N HIS A 147 -10.84 8.25 11.79
CA HIS A 147 -10.69 9.54 11.13
C HIS A 147 -11.82 9.82 10.14
N PHE A 148 -12.42 8.78 9.56
CA PHE A 148 -13.59 8.86 8.69
C PHE A 148 -14.89 8.40 9.37
N HIS A 149 -15.01 8.66 10.68
CA HIS A 149 -16.19 8.32 11.48
C HIS A 149 -17.49 9.03 11.03
N SER A 150 -17.43 10.31 10.63
CA SER A 150 -18.62 11.04 10.17
C SER A 150 -18.98 10.71 8.72
N ALA A 151 -20.29 10.66 8.40
CA ALA A 151 -20.76 10.45 7.04
C ALA A 151 -20.24 11.51 6.05
N ASP A 152 -20.18 12.77 6.47
CA ASP A 152 -19.73 13.88 5.60
C ASP A 152 -18.27 13.71 5.18
N ARG A 153 -17.37 13.33 6.10
CA ARG A 153 -15.97 13.01 5.76
C ARG A 153 -15.86 11.87 4.76
N ARG A 154 -16.65 10.80 4.94
CA ARG A 154 -16.67 9.67 3.99
C ARG A 154 -17.16 10.10 2.61
N GLN A 155 -18.20 10.94 2.55
CA GLN A 155 -18.75 11.44 1.30
C GLN A 155 -17.76 12.40 0.59
N ALA A 156 -17.08 13.25 1.33
CA ALA A 156 -16.04 14.13 0.79
C ALA A 156 -14.86 13.33 0.23
N LEU A 157 -14.37 12.32 0.97
CA LEU A 157 -13.35 11.39 0.51
C LEU A 157 -13.78 10.67 -0.77
N TYR A 158 -15.00 10.12 -0.81
CA TYR A 158 -15.55 9.44 -1.98
C TYR A 158 -15.51 10.34 -3.23
N THR A 159 -15.95 11.59 -3.10
CA THR A 159 -15.94 12.56 -4.21
C THR A 159 -14.51 12.85 -4.69
N GLN A 160 -13.56 13.05 -3.77
CA GLN A 160 -12.16 13.30 -4.13
C GLN A 160 -11.52 12.07 -4.81
N LEU A 161 -11.74 10.86 -4.27
CA LEU A 161 -11.24 9.62 -4.84
C LEU A 161 -11.87 9.33 -6.22
N GLN A 162 -13.15 9.64 -6.41
CA GLN A 162 -13.80 9.52 -7.71
C GLN A 162 -13.13 10.42 -8.75
N ALA A 163 -12.93 11.69 -8.41
CA ALA A 163 -12.27 12.66 -9.30
C ALA A 163 -10.82 12.25 -9.60
N PHE A 164 -10.10 11.77 -8.60
CA PHE A 164 -8.73 11.29 -8.74
C PHE A 164 -8.64 10.04 -9.61
N ASN A 165 -9.48 9.02 -9.37
CA ASN A 165 -9.46 7.76 -10.11
C ASN A 165 -9.75 7.97 -11.61
N ARG A 166 -10.64 8.91 -11.96
CA ARG A 166 -10.90 9.27 -13.38
C ARG A 166 -9.68 9.81 -14.13
N ARG A 167 -8.64 10.25 -13.42
CA ARG A 167 -7.42 10.80 -14.02
C ARG A 167 -6.30 9.77 -14.16
N LEU A 168 -6.46 8.59 -13.60
CA LEU A 168 -5.46 7.53 -13.64
C LEU A 168 -5.64 6.64 -14.87
N ASP A 169 -4.54 6.08 -15.34
CA ASP A 169 -4.48 5.22 -16.54
C ASP A 169 -4.46 3.71 -16.21
N ALA A 170 -4.53 3.36 -14.92
CA ALA A 170 -4.54 1.99 -14.43
C ALA A 170 -5.37 1.90 -13.14
N PRO A 171 -5.82 0.70 -12.74
CA PRO A 171 -6.60 0.50 -11.52
C PRO A 171 -5.92 1.10 -10.28
N LEU A 172 -6.73 1.73 -9.43
CA LEU A 172 -6.28 2.30 -8.17
C LEU A 172 -6.57 1.34 -7.01
N HIS A 173 -5.55 1.14 -6.18
CA HIS A 173 -5.56 0.33 -4.98
C HIS A 173 -5.49 1.25 -3.76
N ILE A 174 -6.28 0.95 -2.73
CA ILE A 174 -6.25 1.64 -1.44
C ILE A 174 -6.27 0.60 -0.32
N SER A 175 -5.73 0.97 0.84
CA SER A 175 -5.85 0.17 2.06
C SER A 175 -6.73 0.87 3.09
N ALA A 176 -7.40 0.06 3.90
CA ALA A 176 -8.19 0.49 5.04
C ALA A 176 -7.90 -0.37 6.27
N PHE A 177 -8.02 0.19 7.47
CA PHE A 177 -8.10 -0.59 8.72
C PHE A 177 -9.28 -0.13 9.57
N SER A 178 -9.59 -0.87 10.62
CA SER A 178 -10.66 -0.52 11.56
C SER A 178 -10.13 -0.39 12.99
N ALA A 179 -10.63 0.63 13.70
CA ALA A 179 -10.32 1.00 15.06
C ALA A 179 -11.54 0.91 16.00
N GLY A 180 -12.65 0.31 15.55
CA GLY A 180 -13.81 0.04 16.41
C GLY A 180 -14.79 1.20 16.50
N ARG A 181 -14.71 2.16 15.57
CA ARG A 181 -15.48 3.42 15.65
C ARG A 181 -16.75 3.38 14.82
N LEU A 182 -16.78 2.57 13.76
CA LEU A 182 -18.01 2.23 13.06
C LEU A 182 -18.43 0.80 13.43
N SER A 183 -19.72 0.50 13.40
CA SER A 183 -20.13 -0.90 13.51
C SER A 183 -19.64 -1.68 12.28
N PRO A 184 -19.39 -3.00 12.39
CA PRO A 184 -18.93 -3.81 11.27
C PRO A 184 -19.75 -3.63 9.98
N ALA A 185 -21.08 -3.62 10.10
CA ALA A 185 -21.98 -3.42 8.96
C ALA A 185 -21.85 -2.03 8.31
N VAL A 186 -21.63 -0.97 9.10
CA VAL A 186 -21.45 0.39 8.57
C VAL A 186 -20.08 0.52 7.91
N ASN A 187 -19.03 -0.06 8.50
CA ASN A 187 -17.70 -0.11 7.89
C ASN A 187 -17.72 -0.88 6.56
N ALA A 188 -18.33 -2.07 6.52
CA ALA A 188 -18.46 -2.89 5.32
C ALA A 188 -19.15 -2.14 4.17
N ARG A 189 -20.29 -1.50 4.43
CA ARG A 189 -21.01 -0.68 3.44
C ARG A 189 -20.17 0.49 2.93
N TRP A 190 -19.40 1.13 3.81
CA TRP A 190 -18.50 2.20 3.39
C TRP A 190 -17.37 1.69 2.48
N LEU A 191 -16.74 0.57 2.82
CA LEU A 191 -15.70 -0.02 1.97
C LEU A 191 -16.26 -0.48 0.62
N GLU A 192 -17.46 -1.04 0.59
CA GLU A 192 -18.18 -1.37 -0.65
C GLU A 192 -18.48 -0.11 -1.49
N GLN A 193 -18.88 0.98 -0.87
CA GLN A 193 -19.05 2.27 -1.54
C GLN A 193 -17.72 2.76 -2.15
N LEU A 194 -16.59 2.62 -1.47
CA LEU A 194 -15.29 2.93 -2.08
C LEU A 194 -14.97 2.00 -3.25
N ALA A 195 -15.24 0.70 -3.13
CA ALA A 195 -15.05 -0.28 -4.20
C ALA A 195 -15.93 0.01 -5.43
N SER A 196 -17.12 0.61 -5.25
CA SER A 196 -18.01 1.00 -6.36
C SER A 196 -17.41 2.04 -7.30
N LEU A 197 -16.33 2.72 -6.89
CA LEU A 197 -15.51 3.58 -7.75
C LEU A 197 -14.54 2.79 -8.64
N LYS A 198 -14.66 1.46 -8.70
CA LYS A 198 -13.74 0.53 -9.37
C LYS A 198 -12.33 0.54 -8.75
N LEU A 199 -12.25 0.79 -7.44
CA LEU A 199 -11.02 0.69 -6.67
C LEU A 199 -10.80 -0.76 -6.23
N ARG A 200 -9.55 -1.18 -6.13
CA ARG A 200 -9.16 -2.37 -5.35
C ARG A 200 -9.02 -1.92 -3.90
N VAL A 201 -9.95 -2.35 -3.05
CA VAL A 201 -9.99 -1.95 -1.64
C VAL A 201 -9.49 -3.12 -0.81
N TRP A 202 -8.46 -2.87 -0.01
CA TRP A 202 -7.86 -3.87 0.86
C TRP A 202 -8.12 -3.53 2.32
N TRP A 203 -8.67 -4.48 3.06
CA TRP A 203 -8.83 -4.35 4.49
C TRP A 203 -7.68 -5.03 5.21
N GLN A 204 -6.93 -4.24 5.99
CA GLN A 204 -5.84 -4.70 6.82
C GLN A 204 -6.44 -5.30 8.09
N ASP A 205 -6.20 -6.59 8.30
CA ASP A 205 -6.88 -7.33 9.34
C ASP A 205 -6.34 -7.08 10.76
N GLY A 206 -5.23 -6.36 10.85
CA GLY A 206 -4.61 -5.97 12.11
C GLY A 206 -4.18 -7.17 12.97
N LEU A 207 -3.98 -8.36 12.40
CA LEU A 207 -3.39 -9.47 13.14
C LEU A 207 -2.02 -9.05 13.69
N GLY A 208 -1.82 -9.27 14.99
CA GLY A 208 -0.62 -8.80 15.71
C GLY A 208 -0.72 -7.36 16.23
N SER A 209 -1.78 -6.62 15.91
CA SER A 209 -2.08 -5.33 16.55
C SER A 209 -3.01 -5.51 17.75
N SER A 210 -2.86 -4.67 18.77
CA SER A 210 -3.77 -4.61 19.93
C SER A 210 -4.95 -3.64 19.73
N ARG A 211 -5.23 -3.23 18.48
CA ARG A 211 -6.24 -2.20 18.18
C ARG A 211 -7.68 -2.69 18.37
N LEU A 212 -7.95 -3.95 18.04
CA LEU A 212 -9.26 -4.58 18.19
C LEU A 212 -9.16 -5.86 19.00
N ALA A 213 -10.10 -6.06 19.93
CA ALA A 213 -10.25 -7.35 20.58
C ALA A 213 -10.60 -8.45 19.55
N PRO A 214 -10.16 -9.71 19.72
CA PRO A 214 -10.35 -10.76 18.72
C PRO A 214 -11.80 -10.95 18.26
N LEU A 215 -12.76 -10.92 19.20
CA LEU A 215 -14.19 -11.05 18.88
C LEU A 215 -14.70 -9.88 18.04
N VAL A 216 -14.24 -8.65 18.34
CA VAL A 216 -14.61 -7.47 17.56
C VAL A 216 -14.02 -7.55 16.16
N ARG A 217 -12.74 -7.92 16.04
CA ARG A 217 -12.08 -8.15 14.74
C ARG A 217 -12.84 -9.17 13.89
N GLN A 218 -13.30 -10.28 14.50
CA GLN A 218 -14.09 -11.29 13.80
C GLN A 218 -15.39 -10.70 13.24
N GLY A 219 -16.08 -9.85 14.02
CA GLY A 219 -17.27 -9.17 13.53
C GLY A 219 -17.03 -8.30 12.29
N TYR A 220 -15.87 -7.63 12.20
CA TYR A 220 -15.48 -6.90 10.97
C TYR A 220 -15.24 -7.85 9.80
N LEU A 221 -14.48 -8.92 10.01
CA LEU A 221 -14.21 -9.94 8.98
C LEU A 221 -15.51 -10.54 8.42
N ASP A 222 -16.43 -10.93 9.29
CA ASP A 222 -17.69 -11.56 8.90
C ASP A 222 -18.61 -10.61 8.11
N ALA A 223 -18.46 -9.30 8.31
CA ALA A 223 -19.24 -8.29 7.63
C ALA A 223 -18.65 -7.86 6.28
N LEU A 224 -17.38 -8.19 5.98
CA LEU A 224 -16.74 -7.73 4.75
C LEU A 224 -17.42 -8.32 3.50
N PRO A 225 -17.76 -7.50 2.50
CA PRO A 225 -18.25 -8.00 1.23
C PRO A 225 -17.12 -8.67 0.46
N ALA A 226 -17.47 -9.62 -0.41
CA ALA A 226 -16.52 -10.36 -1.25
C ALA A 226 -15.71 -9.47 -2.23
N SER A 227 -16.10 -8.20 -2.40
CA SER A 227 -15.38 -7.21 -3.20
C SER A 227 -14.16 -6.61 -2.49
N ILE A 228 -13.98 -6.90 -1.19
CA ILE A 228 -12.88 -6.38 -0.37
C ILE A 228 -11.89 -7.51 -0.11
N ASP A 229 -10.65 -7.31 -0.56
CA ASP A 229 -9.58 -8.28 -0.28
C ASP A 229 -9.08 -8.07 1.16
N ILE A 230 -8.76 -9.17 1.84
CA ILE A 230 -8.19 -9.14 3.19
C ILE A 230 -6.67 -9.22 3.06
N VAL A 231 -5.97 -8.28 3.69
CA VAL A 231 -4.51 -8.29 3.77
C VAL A 231 -4.11 -8.54 5.21
N THR A 232 -3.37 -9.63 5.40
CA THR A 232 -2.77 -9.98 6.68
C THR A 232 -1.50 -9.14 6.85
N ALA A 233 -1.19 -8.67 8.06
CA ALA A 233 0.08 -7.98 8.31
C ALA A 233 1.26 -8.84 7.81
N GLN A 234 1.93 -8.38 6.74
CA GLN A 234 2.92 -9.18 6.04
C GLN A 234 4.31 -9.10 6.69
N ALA A 235 5.06 -10.20 6.58
CA ALA A 235 6.47 -10.24 6.90
C ALA A 235 7.27 -9.26 6.03
N THR A 236 8.26 -8.60 6.63
CA THR A 236 9.10 -7.63 5.92
C THR A 236 9.95 -8.34 4.85
N LEU A 237 9.78 -7.96 3.57
CA LEU A 237 10.52 -8.56 2.44
C LEU A 237 12.03 -8.32 2.53
N VAL A 238 12.44 -7.21 3.12
CA VAL A 238 13.83 -6.90 3.45
C VAL A 238 13.96 -6.97 4.97
N PRO A 239 14.69 -7.95 5.55
CA PRO A 239 14.88 -8.00 7.00
C PRO A 239 15.63 -6.75 7.49
N HIS A 240 15.25 -6.28 8.66
CA HIS A 240 15.79 -5.09 9.31
C HIS A 240 16.35 -5.43 10.68
#